data_AF-A0A3A6DJG1-F1
#
_entry.id   AF-A0A3A6DJG1-F1
#
_cell.length_a   1.000
_cell.length_b   1.000
_cell.length_c   1.000
_cell.angle_alpha   90.00
_cell.angle_beta   90.00
_cell.angle_gamma   90.00
#
_symmetry.space_group_name_H-M   'P 1'
#
loop_
_entity.id
_entity.type
_entity.pdbx_description
1 polymer ?
#
loop_
_entity_poly.entity_id
_entity_poly.type
_entity_poly.pdbx_seq_one_letter_code
_entity_poly.pdbx_strand_id
1 'polypeptide(L)'
;MESKLKLAGQAYEKGLTCSQAIFCAYTKDMGIDQTTACRIMEGFGGGFGGMQEICGALAAATAIISFYSSDGTPSTGAKRQQTYNKVCCAVELFQKEYGGITCREILHGERPKAFQCGMKVKDTILIINHILRESAKGTDDNTR
;
A
#
# COMPACT_ATOMS: atom_id res chain seq x y z
N MET A 1 -8.90 11.48 0.97
CA MET A 1 -7.43 11.59 0.84
C MET A 1 -6.82 12.12 2.14
N GLU A 2 -7.16 13.33 2.58
CA GLU A 2 -6.63 13.92 3.84
C GLU A 2 -6.94 13.09 5.10
N SER A 3 -8.14 12.52 5.18
CA SER A 3 -8.52 11.60 6.27
C SER A 3 -7.60 10.37 6.36
N LYS A 4 -7.23 9.75 5.22
CA LYS A 4 -6.38 8.55 5.19
C LYS A 4 -4.94 8.84 5.61
N LEU A 5 -4.41 10.00 5.20
CA LEU A 5 -3.09 10.47 5.63
C LEU A 5 -3.02 10.65 7.14
N LYS A 6 -4.03 11.32 7.71
CA LYS A 6 -4.13 11.53 9.16
C LYS A 6 -4.22 10.21 9.92
N LEU A 7 -5.08 9.29 9.47
CA LEU A 7 -5.25 7.98 10.12
C LEU A 7 -3.96 7.15 10.08
N ALA A 8 -3.29 7.09 8.93
CA ALA A 8 -2.03 6.36 8.79
C ALA A 8 -0.92 6.97 9.65
N GLY A 9 -0.79 8.30 9.67
CA GLY A 9 0.17 9.01 10.51
C GLY A 9 -0.05 8.72 12.01
N GLN A 10 -1.28 8.88 12.49
CA GLN A 10 -1.64 8.59 13.88
C GLN A 10 -1.42 7.13 14.27
N ALA A 11 -1.69 6.20 13.36
CA ALA A 11 -1.44 4.77 13.58
C ALA A 11 0.06 4.50 13.72
N TYR A 12 0.88 5.09 12.85
CA TYR A 12 2.33 4.95 12.87
C TYR A 12 2.95 5.58 14.13
N GLU A 13 2.47 6.76 14.54
CA GLU A 13 2.87 7.42 15.79
C GLU A 13 2.56 6.58 17.04
N LYS A 14 1.51 5.75 16.99
CA LYS A 14 1.15 4.82 18.06
C LYS A 14 1.98 3.53 18.09
N GLY A 15 3.00 3.41 17.23
CA GLY A 15 3.93 2.29 17.23
C GLY A 15 3.57 1.15 16.28
N LEU A 16 2.55 1.31 15.43
CA LEU A 16 2.29 0.35 14.36
C LEU A 16 3.43 0.41 13.32
N THR A 17 3.72 -0.73 12.68
CA THR A 17 4.66 -0.77 11.56
C THR A 17 4.14 0.05 10.38
N CYS A 18 5.00 0.37 9.39
CA CYS A 18 4.55 1.08 8.20
C CYS A 18 3.46 0.33 7.43
N SER A 19 3.54 -0.99 7.31
CA SER A 19 2.52 -1.83 6.66
C SER A 19 1.19 -1.77 7.42
N GLN A 20 1.23 -1.94 8.75
CA GLN A 20 0.05 -1.87 9.60
C GLN A 20 -0.61 -0.49 9.53
N ALA A 21 0.16 0.59 9.67
CA ALA A 21 -0.35 1.95 9.68
C ALA A 21 -1.08 2.32 8.37
N ILE A 22 -0.49 1.98 7.22
CA ILE A 22 -1.08 2.24 5.90
C ILE A 22 -2.36 1.41 5.71
N PHE A 23 -2.31 0.11 6.01
CA PHE A 23 -3.48 -0.77 5.83
C PHE A 23 -4.63 -0.39 6.76
N CYS A 24 -4.34 -0.09 8.03
CA CYS A 24 -5.32 0.38 9.01
C CYS A 24 -6.03 1.67 8.59
N ALA A 25 -5.43 2.51 7.74
CA ALA A 25 -6.12 3.69 7.24
C ALA A 25 -7.32 3.33 6.33
N TYR A 26 -7.30 2.17 5.66
CA TYR A 26 -8.35 1.76 4.71
C TYR A 26 -9.35 0.74 5.27
N THR A 27 -9.11 0.16 6.44
CA THR A 27 -9.93 -0.90 7.05
C THR A 27 -11.43 -0.59 7.09
N LYS A 28 -11.81 0.62 7.54
CA LYS A 28 -13.22 1.04 7.59
C LYS A 28 -13.89 0.97 6.22
N ASP A 29 -13.21 1.40 5.17
CA ASP A 29 -13.75 1.44 3.81
C ASP A 29 -13.76 0.04 3.17
N MET A 30 -12.89 -0.85 3.64
CA MET A 30 -12.79 -2.24 3.21
C MET A 30 -13.70 -3.18 4.01
N GLY A 31 -14.36 -2.69 5.07
CA GLY A 31 -15.16 -3.53 5.97
C GLY A 31 -14.33 -4.54 6.78
N ILE A 32 -13.02 -4.29 6.96
CA ILE A 32 -12.11 -5.14 7.71
C ILE A 32 -11.95 -4.55 9.11
N ASP A 33 -12.01 -5.37 10.16
CA ASP A 33 -11.74 -4.87 11.52
C ASP A 33 -10.25 -4.55 11.71
N GLN A 34 -9.97 -3.51 12.50
CA GLN A 34 -8.60 -3.03 12.67
C GLN A 34 -7.69 -4.08 13.33
N THR A 35 -8.21 -4.93 14.23
CA THR A 35 -7.41 -5.97 14.89
C THR A 35 -6.96 -7.04 13.91
N THR A 36 -7.84 -7.50 13.02
CA THR A 36 -7.51 -8.43 11.94
C THR A 36 -6.49 -7.82 10.99
N ALA A 37 -6.67 -6.56 10.60
CA ALA A 37 -5.70 -5.83 9.80
C ALA A 37 -4.30 -5.78 10.45
N CYS A 38 -4.22 -5.44 11.74
CA CYS A 38 -2.96 -5.42 12.47
C CYS A 38 -2.29 -6.80 12.50
N ARG A 39 -3.06 -7.86 12.79
CA ARG A 39 -2.56 -9.26 12.84
C ARG A 39 -2.01 -9.72 11.49
N ILE A 40 -2.71 -9.40 10.39
CA ILE A 40 -2.26 -9.75 9.05
C ILE A 40 -0.98 -8.98 8.68
N MET A 41 -0.94 -7.68 8.98
CA MET A 41 0.12 -6.79 8.48
C MET A 41 1.38 -6.71 9.31
N GLU A 42 1.38 -7.23 10.55
CA GLU A 42 2.51 -7.14 11.48
C GLU A 42 3.80 -7.72 10.87
N GLY A 43 3.71 -8.93 10.33
CA GLY A 43 4.86 -9.65 9.77
C GLY A 43 5.51 -8.93 8.58
N PHE A 44 4.81 -8.04 7.89
CA PHE A 44 5.36 -7.26 6.78
C PHE A 44 6.27 -6.10 7.24
N GLY A 45 6.26 -5.78 8.54
CA GLY A 45 7.12 -4.76 9.13
C GLY A 45 8.60 -5.04 8.89
N GLY A 46 9.40 -3.98 8.67
CA GLY A 46 10.82 -4.13 8.32
C GLY A 46 11.09 -4.87 7.01
N GLY A 47 10.05 -5.00 6.17
CA GLY A 47 10.09 -5.65 4.86
C GLY A 47 9.95 -7.17 4.90
N PHE A 48 9.15 -7.72 5.81
CA PHE A 48 9.02 -9.14 6.18
C PHE A 48 9.82 -9.56 7.43
N GLY A 49 9.51 -8.96 8.57
CA GLY A 49 10.09 -9.34 9.85
C GLY A 49 11.51 -8.83 10.06
N GLY A 50 11.87 -7.74 9.37
CA GLY A 50 13.19 -7.12 9.51
C GLY A 50 14.29 -7.75 8.64
N MET A 51 13.94 -8.65 7.72
CA MET A 51 14.88 -9.20 6.72
C MET A 51 15.35 -8.15 5.70
N GLN A 52 14.68 -6.99 5.66
CA GLN A 52 14.93 -5.90 4.72
C GLN A 52 14.62 -6.25 3.25
N GLU A 53 13.75 -7.23 3.03
CA GLU A 53 13.21 -7.59 1.71
C GLU A 53 12.11 -6.60 1.29
N ILE A 54 11.13 -7.01 0.48
CA ILE A 54 10.08 -6.12 -0.06
C ILE A 54 9.49 -5.20 1.01
N CYS A 55 9.51 -3.90 0.72
CA CYS A 55 9.07 -2.86 1.64
C CYS A 55 7.64 -3.09 2.14
N GLY A 56 7.46 -3.07 3.47
CA GLY A 56 6.14 -3.26 4.08
C GLY A 56 5.10 -2.20 3.67
N ALA A 57 5.54 -0.96 3.41
CA ALA A 57 4.64 0.08 2.91
C ALA A 57 4.11 -0.26 1.51
N LEU A 58 5.00 -0.70 0.62
CA LEU A 58 4.64 -1.13 -0.72
C LEU A 58 3.77 -2.39 -0.70
N ALA A 59 4.06 -3.36 0.16
CA ALA A 59 3.23 -4.54 0.35
C ALA A 59 1.80 -4.19 0.78
N ALA A 60 1.65 -3.24 1.71
CA ALA A 60 0.34 -2.74 2.11
C ALA A 60 -0.40 -2.05 0.96
N ALA A 61 0.29 -1.24 0.16
CA ALA A 61 -0.29 -0.62 -1.04
C ALA A 61 -0.79 -1.66 -2.04
N THR A 62 0.02 -2.69 -2.32
CA THR A 62 -0.35 -3.80 -3.19
C THR A 62 -1.63 -4.48 -2.69
N ALA A 63 -1.74 -4.76 -1.39
CA ALA A 63 -2.92 -5.38 -0.81
C ALA A 63 -4.17 -4.50 -0.96
N ILE A 64 -4.07 -3.20 -0.68
CA ILE A 64 -5.19 -2.26 -0.76
C ILE A 64 -5.64 -2.07 -2.22
N ILE A 65 -4.71 -1.84 -3.14
CA ILE A 65 -5.02 -1.69 -4.57
C ILE A 65 -5.68 -2.95 -5.11
N SER A 66 -5.19 -4.12 -4.72
CA SER A 66 -5.78 -5.41 -5.09
C SER A 66 -7.19 -5.56 -4.55
N PHE A 67 -7.44 -5.19 -3.30
CA PHE A 67 -8.78 -5.25 -2.71
C PHE A 67 -9.82 -4.44 -3.50
N TYR A 68 -9.47 -3.22 -3.93
CA TYR A 68 -10.38 -2.37 -4.69
C TYR A 68 -10.46 -2.70 -6.19
N SER A 69 -9.50 -3.44 -6.74
CA SER A 69 -9.40 -3.69 -8.18
C SER A 69 -9.74 -5.11 -8.59
N SER A 70 -9.69 -6.06 -7.67
CA SER A 70 -10.03 -7.46 -7.91
C SER A 70 -11.53 -7.69 -7.79
N ASP A 71 -12.08 -8.59 -8.61
CA ASP A 71 -13.47 -9.05 -8.48
C ASP A 71 -13.62 -10.15 -7.40
N GLY A 72 -12.52 -10.58 -6.76
CA GLY A 72 -12.56 -11.59 -5.69
C GLY A 72 -13.01 -12.99 -6.11
N THR A 73 -13.18 -13.21 -7.41
CA THR A 73 -13.58 -14.49 -8.00
C THR A 73 -12.39 -15.17 -8.69
N PRO A 74 -12.47 -16.47 -9.01
CA PRO A 74 -11.59 -17.11 -9.99
C PRO A 74 -11.80 -16.46 -11.38
N SER A 75 -11.29 -15.23 -11.56
CA SER A 75 -11.69 -14.41 -12.70
C SER A 75 -11.14 -14.93 -14.02
N THR A 76 -11.91 -14.69 -15.08
CA THR A 76 -11.45 -14.60 -16.47
C THR A 76 -10.37 -13.50 -16.57
N GLY A 77 -9.31 -13.73 -17.34
CA GLY A 77 -8.01 -13.03 -17.18
C GLY A 77 -8.00 -11.49 -17.22
N ALA A 78 -9.04 -10.83 -17.75
CA ALA A 78 -9.06 -9.37 -17.95
C ALA A 78 -8.99 -8.56 -16.64
N LYS A 79 -9.80 -8.88 -15.61
CA LYS A 79 -9.79 -8.11 -14.35
C LYS A 79 -8.49 -8.31 -13.56
N ARG A 80 -7.97 -9.54 -13.55
CA ARG A 80 -6.67 -9.86 -12.97
C ARG A 80 -5.58 -9.00 -13.62
N GLN A 81 -5.56 -8.91 -14.95
CA GLN A 81 -4.60 -8.06 -15.65
C GLN A 81 -4.75 -6.58 -15.29
N GLN A 82 -5.97 -6.06 -15.18
CA GLN A 82 -6.20 -4.67 -14.71
C GLN A 82 -5.63 -4.45 -13.30
N THR A 83 -5.83 -5.40 -12.38
CA THR A 83 -5.27 -5.33 -11.03
C THR A 83 -3.75 -5.31 -11.06
N TYR A 84 -3.14 -6.17 -11.88
CA TYR A 84 -1.68 -6.24 -12.03
C TYR A 84 -1.13 -4.94 -12.59
N ASN A 85 -1.74 -4.39 -13.64
CA ASN A 85 -1.29 -3.13 -14.23
C ASN A 85 -1.31 -1.98 -13.21
N LYS A 86 -2.34 -1.91 -12.36
CA LYS A 86 -2.41 -0.90 -11.29
C LYS A 86 -1.34 -1.09 -10.22
N VAL A 87 -1.07 -2.33 -9.84
CA VAL A 87 0.01 -2.64 -8.89
C VAL A 87 1.36 -2.28 -9.51
N CYS A 88 1.62 -2.65 -10.77
CA CYS A 88 2.85 -2.29 -11.47
C CYS A 88 3.06 -0.77 -11.51
N CYS A 89 2.03 0.00 -11.86
CA CYS A 89 2.10 1.45 -11.84
C CYS A 89 2.39 2.01 -10.44
N ALA A 90 1.78 1.45 -9.39
CA ALA A 90 2.08 1.83 -8.01
C ALA A 90 3.53 1.53 -7.62
N VAL A 91 4.06 0.36 -8.02
CA VAL A 91 5.44 -0.05 -7.79
C VAL A 91 6.41 0.89 -8.52
N GLU A 92 6.15 1.21 -9.79
CA GLU A 92 6.96 2.12 -10.58
C GLU A 92 7.02 3.53 -9.97
N LEU A 93 5.88 4.08 -9.55
CA LEU A 93 5.82 5.37 -8.86
C LEU A 93 6.61 5.35 -7.55
N PHE A 94 6.44 4.29 -6.76
CA PHE A 94 7.14 4.14 -5.48
C PHE A 94 8.65 3.95 -5.66
N GLN A 95 9.06 3.14 -6.64
CA GLN A 95 10.45 2.90 -6.98
C GLN A 95 11.13 4.15 -7.53
N LYS A 96 10.41 4.96 -8.33
CA LYS A 96 10.92 6.25 -8.81
C LYS A 96 11.20 7.22 -7.66
N GLU A 97 10.33 7.24 -6.64
CA GLU A 97 10.48 8.12 -5.48
C GLU A 97 11.60 7.65 -4.54
N TYR A 98 11.72 6.35 -4.28
CA TYR A 98 12.59 5.81 -3.23
C TYR A 98 13.80 5.01 -3.73
N GLY A 99 13.97 4.89 -5.05
CA GLY A 99 15.12 4.23 -5.67
C GLY A 99 15.14 2.70 -5.54
N GLY A 100 14.08 2.07 -5.03
CA GLY A 100 14.02 0.62 -4.84
C GLY A 100 12.65 0.13 -4.34
N ILE A 101 12.52 -1.19 -4.25
CA ILE A 101 11.30 -1.86 -3.78
C ILE A 101 11.51 -2.67 -2.51
N THR A 102 12.77 -3.00 -2.21
CA THR A 102 13.15 -3.63 -0.95
C THR A 102 13.41 -2.58 0.12
N CYS A 103 13.12 -2.91 1.36
CA CYS A 103 13.38 -2.07 2.52
C CYS A 103 14.88 -1.78 2.64
N ARG A 104 15.76 -2.71 2.24
CA ARG A 104 17.21 -2.50 2.19
C ARG A 104 17.60 -1.36 1.23
N GLU A 105 17.09 -1.37 0.00
CA GLU A 105 17.38 -0.32 -0.99
C GLU A 105 16.88 1.04 -0.51
N ILE A 106 15.64 1.09 -0.03
CA ILE A 106 14.94 2.32 0.39
C ILE A 106 15.56 2.92 1.65
N LEU A 107 16.13 2.09 2.52
CA LEU A 107 16.83 2.52 3.73
C LEU A 107 18.34 2.60 3.53
N HIS A 108 18.84 2.45 2.29
CA HIS A 108 20.26 2.52 1.95
C HIS A 108 21.15 1.60 2.83
N GLY A 109 20.65 0.40 3.11
CA GLY A 109 21.34 -0.59 3.94
C GLY A 109 21.15 -0.42 5.45
N GLU A 110 20.53 0.66 5.92
CA GLU A 110 20.25 0.85 7.34
C GLU A 110 19.17 -0.11 7.85
N ARG A 111 19.34 -0.60 9.08
CA ARG A 111 18.33 -1.42 9.74
C ARG A 111 17.06 -0.59 10.01
N PRO A 112 15.85 -1.15 9.83
CA PRO A 112 14.62 -0.46 10.16
C PRO A 112 14.58 -0.04 11.63
N LYS A 113 14.38 1.26 11.88
CA LYS A 113 14.17 1.81 13.23
C LYS A 113 12.74 2.32 13.38
N ALA A 114 12.28 2.42 14.63
CA ALA A 114 11.03 3.10 14.94
C ALA A 114 11.03 4.51 14.33
N PHE A 115 9.89 4.90 13.75
CA PHE A 115 9.66 6.22 13.15
C PHE A 115 10.49 6.61 11.91
N GLN A 116 11.35 5.73 11.40
CA GLN A 116 12.18 6.02 10.20
C GLN A 116 11.37 6.06 8.89
N CYS A 117 10.17 5.47 8.88
CA CYS A 117 9.36 5.28 7.67
C CYS A 117 8.21 6.29 7.52
N GLY A 118 8.18 7.38 8.30
CA GLY A 118 7.05 8.32 8.31
C GLY A 118 6.70 8.91 6.93
N MET A 119 7.72 9.33 6.16
CA MET A 119 7.51 9.82 4.79
C MET A 119 6.99 8.71 3.86
N LYS A 120 7.54 7.49 3.98
CA LYS A 120 7.08 6.32 3.21
C LYS A 120 5.60 6.03 3.49
N VAL A 121 5.17 6.13 4.75
CA VAL A 121 3.76 6.01 5.11
C VAL A 121 2.90 7.05 4.40
N LYS A 122 3.31 8.33 4.43
CA LYS A 122 2.59 9.43 3.79
C LYS A 122 2.49 9.24 2.27
N ASP A 123 3.62 9.03 1.61
CA ASP A 123 3.68 9.04 0.14
C ASP A 123 3.02 7.78 -0.43
N THR A 124 3.13 6.64 0.25
CA THR A 124 2.37 5.45 -0.14
C THR A 124 0.85 5.68 -0.09
N ILE A 125 0.32 6.41 0.90
CA ILE A 125 -1.10 6.78 0.91
C ILE A 125 -1.46 7.64 -0.31
N LEU A 126 -0.59 8.57 -0.70
CA LEU A 126 -0.80 9.40 -1.89
C LEU A 126 -0.81 8.55 -3.17
N ILE A 127 0.13 7.63 -3.31
CA ILE A 127 0.23 6.70 -4.45
C ILE A 127 -1.04 5.84 -4.55
N ILE A 128 -1.47 5.21 -3.45
CA ILE A 128 -2.70 4.41 -3.44
C ILE A 128 -3.89 5.24 -3.92
N ASN A 129 -4.08 6.44 -3.36
CA ASN A 129 -5.20 7.30 -3.74
C ASN A 129 -5.12 7.77 -5.20
N HIS A 130 -3.93 8.01 -5.74
CA HIS A 130 -3.73 8.36 -7.14
C HIS A 130 -4.19 7.21 -8.05
N ILE A 131 -3.69 6.00 -7.81
CA ILE A 131 -4.04 4.79 -8.59
C ILE A 131 -5.54 4.49 -8.54
N LEU A 132 -6.17 4.62 -7.36
CA LEU A 132 -7.60 4.38 -7.20
C LEU A 132 -8.46 5.46 -7.87
N ARG A 133 -7.97 6.70 -8.02
CA ARG A 133 -8.69 7.80 -8.68
C ARG A 133 -8.66 7.72 -10.21
N GLU A 134 -7.52 7.35 -10.79
CA GLU A 134 -7.42 7.22 -12.26
C GLU A 134 -8.38 6.14 -12.80
N SER A 135 -8.66 5.14 -11.98
CA SER A 135 -9.64 4.09 -12.27
C SER A 135 -11.09 4.61 -12.41
N ALA A 136 -11.42 5.76 -11.81
CA ALA A 136 -12.77 6.33 -11.87
C ALA A 136 -13.01 7.18 -13.14
N LYS A 137 -11.94 7.56 -13.87
CA LYS A 137 -12.03 8.38 -15.09
C LYS A 137 -12.00 7.57 -16.39
N GLY A 138 -11.65 6.28 -16.31
CA GLY A 138 -11.53 5.39 -17.47
C GLY A 138 -12.81 4.67 -17.90
N THR A 139 -13.97 4.98 -17.31
CA THR A 139 -15.26 4.34 -17.62
C THR A 139 -16.18 5.16 -18.53
N ASP A 140 -15.82 6.38 -18.92
CA ASP A 140 -16.69 7.28 -19.70
C ASP A 140 -16.37 7.36 -21.21
N ASP A 141 -15.41 6.61 -21.74
CA ASP A 141 -14.97 6.76 -23.15
C ASP A 141 -15.13 5.51 -24.03
N ASN A 142 -16.14 4.67 -23.74
CA ASN A 142 -16.52 3.58 -24.65
C ASN A 142 -18.03 3.53 -24.91
N THR A 143 -18.59 4.65 -25.34
CA THR A 143 -19.91 4.70 -26.00
C THR A 143 -19.88 5.74 -27.12
N ARG A 144 -19.18 5.42 -28.21
CA ARG A 144 -19.45 5.94 -29.56
C ARG A 144 -19.14 4.88 -30.60
#